data_AF-A0A3A9BE78-F1
#
_entry.id   AF-A0A3A9BE78-F1
#
_cell.length_a   1.000
_cell.length_b   1.000
_cell.length_c   1.000
_cell.angle_alpha   90.00
_cell.angle_beta   90.00
_cell.angle_gamma   90.00
#
_symmetry.space_group_name_H-M   'P 1'
#
loop_
_entity.id
_entity.type
_entity.pdbx_description
1 polymer ?
#
loop_
_entity_poly.entity_id
_entity_poly.type
_entity_poly.pdbx_seq_one_letter_code
_entity_poly.pdbx_strand_id
1 'polypeptide(L)'
;MAVHEVYAQIWEGKAQNIIVCDNYEMANYLSRMSYGEDSFAVECSQYACTLGDLYHDGAFWRKDPETGEESEVRYIPTSEEQVAALEAENAALQQQVTDTQLALCEVYELMG
;
A
#
# COMPACT_ATOMS: atom_id res chain seq x y z
N MET A 1 13.73 -7.23 -16.21
CA MET A 1 12.76 -6.21 -16.65
C MET A 1 12.88 -5.09 -15.63
N ALA A 2 13.41 -3.92 -16.01
CA ALA A 2 13.36 -2.76 -15.11
C ALA A 2 11.91 -2.27 -15.15
N VAL A 3 11.18 -2.49 -14.06
CA VAL A 3 9.81 -2.00 -13.92
C VAL A 3 9.97 -0.52 -13.55
N HIS A 4 9.44 0.37 -14.38
CA HIS A 4 9.36 1.77 -14.01
C HIS A 4 8.40 1.89 -12.82
N GLU A 5 8.77 2.71 -11.84
CA GLU A 5 8.00 2.94 -10.63
C GLU A 5 7.43 4.36 -10.64
N VAL A 6 6.30 4.55 -9.95
CA VAL A 6 5.64 5.85 -9.83
C VAL A 6 6.10 6.51 -8.53
N TYR A 7 6.51 7.77 -8.63
CA TYR A 7 6.99 8.57 -7.51
C TYR A 7 6.24 9.89 -7.40
N ALA A 8 5.78 10.23 -6.20
CA ALA A 8 5.30 11.55 -5.85
C ALA A 8 6.48 12.45 -5.47
N GLN A 9 6.52 13.67 -6.00
CA GLN A 9 7.49 14.70 -5.63
C GLN A 9 6.91 15.54 -4.49
N ILE A 10 7.51 15.45 -3.30
CA ILE A 10 7.01 16.10 -2.10
C ILE A 10 7.81 17.37 -1.82
N TRP A 11 7.10 18.47 -1.59
CA TRP A 11 7.68 19.74 -1.16
C TRP A 11 6.71 20.45 -0.21
N GLU A 12 7.23 21.04 0.88
CA GLU A 12 6.44 21.66 1.95
C GLU A 12 5.29 20.76 2.46
N GLY A 13 5.53 19.44 2.55
CA GLY A 13 4.55 18.46 3.01
C GLY A 13 3.41 18.18 2.03
N LYS A 14 3.54 18.56 0.75
CA LYS A 14 2.53 18.36 -0.30
C LYS A 14 3.10 17.64 -1.51
N ALA A 15 2.28 16.79 -2.13
CA ALA A 15 2.57 16.17 -3.41
C ALA A 15 2.42 17.21 -4.55
N GLN A 16 3.55 17.70 -5.05
CA GLN A 16 3.58 18.71 -6.10
C GLN A 16 3.46 18.12 -7.51
N ASN A 17 3.93 16.88 -7.69
CA ASN A 17 3.89 16.19 -8.96
C ASN A 17 3.90 14.67 -8.76
N ILE A 18 3.51 13.93 -9.79
CA ILE A 18 3.62 12.47 -9.85
C ILE A 18 4.36 12.14 -11.15
N ILE A 19 5.47 11.43 -11.02
CA ILE A 19 6.36 11.09 -12.13
C ILE A 19 6.63 9.59 -12.17
N VAL A 20 7.05 9.10 -13.34
CA VAL A 20 7.50 7.73 -13.53
C VAL A 20 9.02 7.75 -13.68
N CYS A 21 9.72 6.89 -12.94
CA CYS A 21 11.18 6.82 -12.94
C CYS A 21 11.69 5.38 -12.83
N ASP A 22 12.95 5.18 -13.21
CA ASP A 22 13.61 3.86 -13.15
C ASP A 22 14.06 3.48 -11.74
N ASN A 23 14.24 4.46 -10.86
CA ASN A 23 14.68 4.28 -9.48
C ASN A 23 14.45 5.54 -8.65
N TYR A 24 14.60 5.36 -7.33
CA TYR A 24 14.46 6.40 -6.33
C TYR A 24 15.48 7.53 -6.50
N GLU A 25 16.74 7.22 -6.80
CA GLU A 25 17.80 8.23 -6.88
C GLU A 25 17.51 9.27 -7.97
N MET A 26 17.03 8.82 -9.13
CA MET A 26 16.62 9.70 -10.22
C MET A 26 15.39 10.51 -9.84
N ALA A 27 14.36 9.88 -9.27
CA ALA A 27 13.14 10.57 -8.86
C ALA A 27 13.44 11.67 -7.82
N ASN A 28 14.29 11.36 -6.84
CA ASN A 28 14.69 12.28 -5.78
C ASN A 28 15.54 13.43 -6.32
N TYR A 29 16.47 13.14 -7.23
CA TYR A 29 17.24 14.16 -7.94
C TYR A 29 16.34 15.11 -8.73
N LEU A 30 15.37 14.58 -9.49
CA LEU A 30 14.41 15.38 -10.25
C LEU A 30 13.51 16.22 -9.34
N SER A 31 13.10 15.67 -8.18
CA SER A 31 12.31 16.41 -7.19
C SER A 31 13.10 17.66 -6.76
N ARG A 32 14.35 17.47 -6.32
CA ARG A 32 15.18 18.57 -5.81
C ARG A 32 15.47 19.65 -6.84
N MET A 33 15.67 19.25 -8.09
CA MET A 33 15.86 20.19 -9.20
C MET A 33 14.60 20.98 -9.54
N SER A 34 13.43 20.40 -9.31
CA SER A 34 12.14 21.02 -9.65
C SER A 34 11.62 21.94 -8.55
N TYR A 35 11.75 21.55 -7.29
CA TYR A 35 11.08 22.20 -6.16
C TYR A 35 12.02 22.73 -5.07
N GLY A 36 13.30 22.36 -5.08
CA GLY A 36 14.31 22.85 -4.14
C GLY A 36 14.99 21.76 -3.33
N GLU A 37 16.06 22.10 -2.63
CA GLU A 37 16.96 21.13 -1.97
C GLU A 37 16.27 20.24 -0.93
N ASP A 38 15.27 20.79 -0.22
CA ASP A 38 14.49 20.09 0.81
C ASP A 38 13.38 19.20 0.23
N SER A 39 13.15 19.23 -1.08
CA SER A 39 12.17 18.35 -1.70
C SER A 39 12.72 16.93 -1.84
N PHE A 40 11.81 15.97 -1.86
CA PHE A 40 12.17 14.55 -1.98
C PHE A 40 11.14 13.80 -2.82
N ALA A 41 11.48 12.56 -3.20
CA ALA A 41 10.55 11.67 -3.89
C ALA A 41 10.05 10.59 -2.92
N VAL A 42 8.81 10.14 -3.12
CA VAL A 42 8.19 9.03 -2.39
C VAL A 42 7.57 8.09 -3.41
N GLU A 43 7.91 6.81 -3.36
CA GLU A 43 7.29 5.79 -4.19
C GLU A 43 5.79 5.71 -3.85
N CYS A 44 4.93 5.74 -4.87
CA CYS A 44 3.49 5.82 -4.67
C CYS A 44 2.66 4.98 -5.65
N SER A 45 3.25 3.97 -6.31
CA SER A 45 2.51 3.10 -7.24
C SER A 45 1.30 2.43 -6.59
N GLN A 46 1.40 2.18 -5.28
CA GLN A 46 0.37 1.55 -4.48
C GLN A 46 -0.51 2.54 -3.69
N TYR A 47 -0.45 3.84 -3.98
CA TYR A 47 -1.30 4.84 -3.35
C TYR A 47 -2.12 5.60 -4.39
N ALA A 48 -3.42 5.78 -4.12
CA ALA A 48 -4.31 6.61 -4.94
C ALA A 48 -4.08 8.13 -4.70
N CYS A 49 -2.81 8.53 -4.61
CA CYS A 49 -2.42 9.91 -4.36
C CYS A 49 -2.65 10.79 -5.60
N THR A 50 -2.87 12.06 -5.35
CA THR A 50 -3.12 13.10 -6.34
C THR A 50 -2.36 14.37 -5.99
N LEU A 51 -2.24 15.27 -6.95
CA LEU A 51 -1.59 16.56 -6.74
C LEU A 51 -2.28 17.34 -5.63
N GLY A 52 -1.49 17.87 -4.70
CA GLY A 52 -1.96 18.61 -3.54
C GLY A 52 -2.30 17.77 -2.32
N ASP A 53 -2.29 16.42 -2.42
CA ASP A 53 -2.38 15.57 -1.23
C ASP A 53 -1.19 15.85 -0.30
N LEU A 54 -1.45 15.83 1.00
CA LEU A 54 -0.47 16.04 2.05
C LEU A 54 0.36 14.76 2.24
N TYR A 55 1.60 14.94 2.68
CA TYR A 55 2.48 13.83 3.03
C TYR A 55 3.08 14.08 4.42
N HIS A 56 2.66 13.28 5.39
CA HIS A 56 3.18 13.28 6.75
C HIS A 56 3.02 11.89 7.37
N ASP A 57 3.81 11.61 8.41
CA ASP A 57 3.82 10.32 9.13
C ASP A 57 4.04 9.08 8.23
N GLY A 58 4.71 9.28 7.10
CA GLY A 58 5.01 8.23 6.13
C GLY A 58 3.87 7.87 5.18
N ALA A 59 2.72 8.56 5.27
CA ALA A 59 1.53 8.29 4.48
C ALA A 59 1.03 9.53 3.71
N PHE A 60 0.20 9.27 2.69
CA PHE A 60 -0.49 10.32 1.95
C PHE A 60 -1.85 10.62 2.59
N TRP A 61 -2.19 11.89 2.70
CA TRP A 61 -3.42 12.37 3.31
C TRP A 61 -4.13 13.32 2.36
N ARG A 62 -5.45 13.16 2.23
CA ARG A 62 -6.30 14.04 1.44
C ARG A 62 -7.12 14.91 2.37
N LYS A 63 -6.99 16.22 2.19
CA LYS A 63 -7.81 17.21 2.88
C LYS A 63 -9.08 17.49 2.11
N ASP A 64 -10.22 17.33 2.75
CA ASP A 64 -11.51 17.71 2.19
C ASP A 64 -11.59 19.25 2.06
N PRO A 65 -11.89 19.79 0.88
CA PRO A 65 -11.93 21.24 0.67
C PRO A 65 -13.11 21.94 1.35
N GLU A 66 -14.19 21.22 1.70
CA GLU A 66 -15.39 21.77 2.34
C GLU A 66 -15.32 21.66 3.86
N THR A 67 -14.92 20.50 4.40
CA THR A 67 -14.87 20.27 5.85
C THR A 67 -13.52 20.57 6.46
N GLY A 68 -12.45 20.53 5.65
CA GLY A 68 -11.07 20.66 6.13
C GLY A 68 -10.54 19.43 6.87
N GLU A 69 -11.31 18.34 6.93
CA GLU A 69 -10.87 17.08 7.54
C GLU A 69 -9.84 16.37 6.66
N GLU A 70 -8.87 15.72 7.30
CA GLU A 70 -7.83 14.94 6.63
C GLU A 70 -8.19 13.45 6.69
N SER A 71 -8.10 12.79 5.54
CA SER A 71 -8.37 11.37 5.38
C SER A 71 -7.18 10.69 4.74
N GLU A 72 -6.79 9.53 5.28
CA GLU A 72 -5.66 8.77 4.73
C GLU A 72 -5.98 8.28 3.31
N VAL A 73 -5.05 8.48 2.39
CA VAL A 73 -5.17 8.01 1.01
C VAL A 73 -5.04 6.50 0.98
N ARG A 74 -6.03 5.86 0.38
CA ARG A 74 -6.13 4.41 0.30
C ARG A 74 -4.88 3.77 -0.35
N TYR A 75 -4.25 2.86 0.40
CA TYR A 75 -3.28 1.90 -0.13
C TYR A 75 -3.99 0.84 -0.99
N ILE A 76 -3.39 0.54 -2.14
CA ILE A 76 -3.85 -0.45 -3.11
C ILE A 76 -2.84 -1.60 -3.07
N PRO A 77 -3.16 -2.73 -2.41
CA PRO A 77 -2.22 -3.84 -2.28
C PRO A 77 -1.86 -4.43 -3.64
N THR A 78 -0.61 -4.86 -3.79
CA THR A 78 -0.12 -5.48 -5.02
C THR A 78 -0.81 -6.83 -5.27
N SER A 79 -0.74 -7.35 -6.49
CA SER A 79 -1.25 -8.69 -6.78
C SER A 79 -0.51 -9.77 -5.98
N GLU A 80 0.79 -9.62 -5.74
CA GLU A 80 1.56 -10.56 -4.93
C GLU A 80 1.15 -10.54 -3.47
N GLU A 81 0.92 -9.35 -2.90
CA GLU A 81 0.39 -9.20 -1.53
C GLU A 81 -1.00 -9.82 -1.39
N GLN A 82 -1.87 -9.61 -2.39
CA GLN A 82 -3.20 -10.22 -2.39
C GLN A 82 -3.12 -11.75 -2.48
N VAL A 83 -2.23 -12.30 -3.32
CA VAL A 83 -2.02 -13.75 -3.41
C VAL A 83 -1.49 -14.31 -2.10
N ALA A 84 -0.49 -13.68 -1.49
CA ALA A 84 0.05 -14.11 -0.21
C ALA A 84 -1.02 -14.10 0.90
N ALA A 85 -1.88 -13.08 0.94
CA ALA A 85 -3.01 -13.01 1.87
C ALA A 85 -4.02 -14.15 1.62
N LEU A 86 -4.37 -14.41 0.35
CA LEU A 86 -5.28 -15.49 -0.04
C LEU A 86 -4.70 -16.89 0.24
N GLU A 87 -3.40 -17.09 0.06
CA GLU A 87 -2.72 -18.34 0.39
C GLU A 87 -2.73 -18.60 1.89
N ALA A 88 -2.46 -17.57 2.70
CA ALA A 88 -2.53 -17.67 4.15
C ALA A 88 -3.96 -17.98 4.64
N GLU A 89 -4.98 -17.33 4.06
CA GLU A 89 -6.38 -17.62 4.37
C GLU A 89 -6.78 -19.04 3.99
N ASN A 90 -6.40 -19.51 2.80
CA ASN A 90 -6.67 -20.88 2.37
C ASN A 90 -6.01 -21.92 3.28
N ALA A 91 -4.76 -21.70 3.70
CA ALA A 91 -4.08 -22.59 4.63
C ALA A 91 -4.80 -22.66 5.99
N ALA A 92 -5.25 -21.51 6.51
CA ALA A 92 -6.01 -21.45 7.75
C ALA A 92 -7.37 -22.18 7.63
N LEU A 93 -8.07 -21.99 6.51
CA LEU A 93 -9.34 -22.68 6.24
C LEU A 93 -9.16 -24.19 6.11
N GLN A 94 -8.10 -24.65 5.40
CA GLN A 94 -7.78 -26.07 5.28
C GLN A 94 -7.49 -26.70 6.64
N GLN A 95 -6.80 -25.98 7.53
CA GLN A 95 -6.56 -26.44 8.89
C GLN A 95 -7.88 -26.58 9.67
N GLN A 96 -8.75 -25.56 9.64
CA GLN A 96 -10.06 -25.62 10.30
C GLN A 96 -10.93 -26.77 9.79
N VAL A 97 -10.93 -27.02 8.48
CA VAL A 97 -11.65 -28.15 7.89
C VAL A 97 -11.09 -29.47 8.39
N THR A 98 -9.77 -29.60 8.50
CA THR A 98 -9.13 -30.81 9.03
C THR A 98 -9.47 -31.02 10.50
N ASP A 99 -9.36 -29.98 11.32
CA ASP A 99 -9.65 -30.02 12.76
C ASP A 99 -11.11 -30.41 13.02
N THR A 100 -12.04 -29.84 12.25
CA THR A 100 -13.48 -30.16 12.36
C THR A 100 -13.80 -31.58 11.90
N GLN A 101 -13.12 -32.09 10.85
CA GLN A 101 -13.25 -33.48 10.43
C GLN A 101 -12.74 -34.46 11.48
N LEU A 102 -11.60 -34.17 12.11
CA LEU A 102 -11.06 -34.99 13.20
C LEU A 102 -12.01 -35.02 14.40
N ALA A 103 -12.48 -33.86 14.85
CA ALA A 103 -13.44 -33.77 15.95
C ALA A 103 -14.74 -34.52 15.66
N LEU A 104 -15.21 -34.48 14.41
CA LEU A 104 -16.40 -35.23 14.00
C LEU A 104 -16.17 -36.74 14.05
N CYS A 105 -15.01 -37.23 13.59
CA CYS A 105 -14.64 -38.64 13.70
C CYS A 105 -14.61 -39.11 15.16
N GLU A 106 -13.98 -38.33 16.05
CA GLU A 106 -13.92 -38.65 17.49
C GLU A 106 -15.32 -38.78 18.11
N VAL A 107 -16.26 -37.91 17.74
CA VAL A 107 -17.64 -37.99 18.21
C VAL A 107 -18.34 -39.25 17.69
N TYR A 108 -18.14 -39.63 16.43
CA TYR A 108 -18.73 -40.85 15.88
C TYR A 108 -18.16 -42.12 16.52
N GLU A 109 -16.87 -42.16 16.82
CA GLU A 109 -16.23 -43.28 17.51
C GLU A 109 -16.73 -43.45 18.96
N LEU A 110 -17.07 -42.35 19.65
CA LEU A 110 -17.63 -42.39 21.01
C LEU A 110 -19.11 -42.83 21.07
N MET A 111 -19.83 -42.77 19.95
CA MET A 111 -21.26 -43.14 19.87
C MET A 111 -21.51 -44.58 19.38
N GLY A 112 -20.49 -45.25 18.82
CA GLY A 112 -20.56 -46.64 18.34
C GLY A 112 -20.07 -47.65 19.37
#